data_AF-A0A0C9TR70-F1
#
_entry.id   AF-A0A0C9TR70-F1
#
_cell.length_a   1.000
_cell.length_b   1.000
_cell.length_c   1.000
_cell.angle_alpha   90.00
_cell.angle_beta   90.00
_cell.angle_gamma   90.00
#
_symmetry.space_group_name_H-M   'P 1'
#
loop_
_entity.id
_entity.type
_entity.pdbx_description
1 polymer ?
#
loop_
_entity_poly.entity_id
_entity_poly.type
_entity_poly.pdbx_seq_one_letter_code
_entity_poly.pdbx_strand_id
1 'polypeptide(L)'
;QWNDSFFERTSLKSLGLRVQLGHPAGQHCVRPKSVSAEDDFVVIASNGIHQVALDFCGCETAQSHVKQLLRTQLFPATLRDPRMAATFGVLEQFHLLSFESKASAYEFYHALKRSSDNAGLSKPKDCYEAFMQMVREWRHLKMLKRSGRGHDPLGAENTRPGECAVMCPACPQPGMNLPQEWETVPAMQSWLYTVFLAIDANFRLKRKNVSSDEADPALGNGWAYLWRRKTTSHT
;
A
#
# COMPACT_ATOMS: atom_id res chain seq x y z
N GLN A 1 -29.78 14.35 -3.84
CA GLN A 1 -30.50 15.58 -3.45
C GLN A 1 -31.87 15.51 -4.08
N TRP A 2 -32.92 15.79 -3.31
CA TRP A 2 -34.27 15.93 -3.87
C TRP A 2 -34.33 17.25 -4.63
N ASN A 3 -34.75 17.22 -5.90
CA ASN A 3 -34.89 18.41 -6.75
C ASN A 3 -36.36 18.75 -7.05
N ASP A 4 -37.26 18.38 -6.13
CA ASP A 4 -38.71 18.54 -6.25
C ASP A 4 -39.41 17.62 -7.27
N SER A 5 -38.65 16.84 -8.07
CA SER A 5 -39.19 15.84 -8.99
C SER A 5 -38.63 14.43 -8.76
N PHE A 6 -37.31 14.31 -8.57
CA PHE A 6 -36.63 13.04 -8.35
C PHE A 6 -35.39 13.22 -7.46
N PHE A 7 -34.80 12.10 -7.04
CA PHE A 7 -33.50 12.12 -6.39
C PHE A 7 -32.39 12.22 -7.42
N GLU A 8 -31.79 13.40 -7.52
CA GLU A 8 -30.61 13.62 -8.33
C GLU A 8 -29.35 13.22 -7.57
N ARG A 9 -28.43 12.57 -8.28
CA ARG A 9 -27.12 12.23 -7.72
C ARG A 9 -26.31 13.50 -7.51
N THR A 10 -25.89 13.75 -6.28
CA THR A 10 -24.99 14.86 -5.93
C THR A 10 -23.90 14.36 -5.00
N SER A 11 -22.79 15.11 -4.91
CA SER A 11 -21.72 14.81 -3.97
C SER A 11 -21.94 15.54 -2.64
N LEU A 12 -21.43 14.98 -1.54
CA LEU A 12 -21.45 15.70 -0.25
C LEU A 12 -20.68 17.01 -0.32
N LYS A 13 -19.61 17.06 -1.13
CA LYS A 13 -18.87 18.28 -1.44
C LYS A 13 -19.79 19.35 -2.06
N SER A 14 -20.59 18.98 -3.06
CA SER A 14 -21.55 19.87 -3.73
C SER A 14 -22.64 20.38 -2.78
N LEU A 15 -22.98 19.57 -1.77
CA LEU A 15 -23.88 19.96 -0.68
C LEU A 15 -23.21 20.82 0.40
N GLY A 16 -21.93 21.17 0.26
CA GLY A 16 -21.18 22.03 1.17
C GLY A 16 -20.45 21.30 2.30
N LEU A 17 -20.44 19.97 2.34
CA LEU A 17 -19.67 19.24 3.35
C LEU A 17 -18.17 19.44 3.13
N ARG A 18 -17.48 19.85 4.20
CA ARG A 18 -16.02 19.94 4.26
C ARG A 18 -15.48 19.08 5.38
N VAL A 19 -14.46 18.28 5.08
CA VAL A 19 -13.77 17.42 6.04
C VAL A 19 -12.57 18.16 6.60
N GLN A 20 -12.61 18.51 7.88
CA GLN A 20 -11.47 19.12 8.57
C GLN A 20 -10.60 18.05 9.25
N LEU A 21 -9.28 18.15 9.06
CA LEU A 21 -8.31 17.24 9.66
C LEU A 21 -7.56 17.90 10.83
N GLY A 22 -6.85 17.06 11.60
CA GLY A 22 -5.89 17.51 12.61
C GLY A 22 -6.45 17.80 14.00
N HIS A 23 -7.77 17.78 14.17
CA HIS A 23 -8.46 17.93 15.46
C HIS A 23 -9.32 16.70 15.81
N PRO A 24 -9.59 16.43 17.10
CA PRO A 24 -10.51 15.38 17.52
C PRO A 24 -11.94 15.59 17.01
N ALA A 25 -12.73 14.53 16.97
CA ALA A 25 -14.14 14.59 16.59
C ALA A 25 -14.90 15.64 17.44
N GLY A 26 -15.69 16.48 16.79
CA GLY A 26 -16.46 17.55 17.42
C GLY A 26 -15.71 18.87 17.64
N GLN A 27 -14.39 18.92 17.37
CA GLN A 27 -13.64 20.18 17.39
C GLN A 27 -13.39 20.69 15.97
N HIS A 28 -13.40 22.01 15.81
CA HIS A 28 -13.12 22.68 14.55
C HIS A 28 -11.76 23.37 14.57
N CYS A 29 -11.07 23.35 13.44
CA CYS A 29 -9.82 24.09 13.30
C CYS A 29 -10.13 25.58 13.19
N VAL A 30 -9.46 26.41 13.99
CA VAL A 30 -9.58 27.88 13.91
C VAL A 30 -8.82 28.48 12.74
N ARG A 31 -7.86 27.74 12.17
CA ARG A 31 -7.05 28.15 11.02
C ARG A 31 -6.96 27.02 9.99
N PRO A 32 -8.09 26.64 9.35
CA PRO A 32 -8.09 25.60 8.35
C PRO A 32 -7.31 26.06 7.11
N LYS A 33 -6.53 25.15 6.54
CA LYS A 33 -5.85 25.30 5.25
C LYS A 33 -6.55 24.41 4.24
N SER A 34 -7.40 25.01 3.44
CA SER A 34 -8.09 24.29 2.37
C SER A 34 -7.12 23.82 1.31
N VAL A 35 -7.32 22.60 0.84
CA VAL A 35 -6.82 22.20 -0.48
C VAL A 35 -7.49 23.14 -1.50
N SER A 36 -6.72 23.67 -2.45
CA SER A 36 -7.18 24.73 -3.38
C SER A 36 -8.57 24.41 -3.93
N ALA A 37 -9.44 25.41 -4.02
CA ALA A 37 -10.82 25.23 -4.50
C ALA A 37 -10.88 24.70 -5.95
N GLU A 38 -9.82 24.93 -6.73
CA GLU A 38 -9.65 24.47 -8.10
C GLU A 38 -9.21 23.00 -8.20
N ASP A 39 -8.65 22.43 -7.12
CA ASP A 39 -8.12 21.08 -7.08
C ASP A 39 -8.94 20.20 -6.13
N ASP A 40 -9.79 19.35 -6.68
CA ASP A 40 -10.51 18.34 -5.90
C ASP A 40 -9.54 17.40 -5.16
N PHE A 41 -9.74 17.22 -3.86
CA PHE A 41 -9.11 16.12 -3.14
C PHE A 41 -9.87 14.82 -3.42
N VAL A 42 -9.17 13.78 -3.85
CA VAL A 42 -9.81 12.50 -4.21
C VAL A 42 -9.56 11.44 -3.12
N VAL A 43 -10.63 10.80 -2.65
CA VAL A 43 -10.58 9.68 -1.71
C VAL A 43 -11.05 8.40 -2.37
N ILE A 44 -10.20 7.38 -2.38
CA ILE A 44 -10.54 6.02 -2.82
C ILE A 44 -11.00 5.23 -1.60
N ALA A 45 -12.25 4.77 -1.62
CA ALA A 45 -12.87 3.97 -0.58
C ALA A 45 -13.44 2.68 -1.16
N SER A 46 -13.81 1.73 -0.30
CA SER A 46 -14.36 0.43 -0.71
C SER A 46 -15.69 0.53 -1.46
N ASN A 47 -16.43 1.64 -1.27
CA ASN A 47 -17.67 1.93 -1.96
C ASN A 47 -17.49 2.78 -3.23
N GLY A 48 -16.28 3.29 -3.52
CA GLY A 48 -16.01 4.07 -4.72
C GLY A 48 -14.97 5.17 -4.53
N ILE A 49 -14.87 6.04 -5.52
CA ILE A 49 -13.93 7.14 -5.65
C ILE A 49 -14.73 8.43 -5.47
N HIS A 50 -14.36 9.21 -4.46
CA HIS A 50 -15.09 10.39 -4.03
C HIS A 50 -14.25 11.64 -4.16
N GLN A 51 -14.83 12.69 -4.74
CA GLN A 51 -14.27 14.04 -4.63
C GLN A 51 -14.76 14.66 -3.31
N VAL A 52 -13.83 15.12 -2.50
CA VAL A 52 -14.10 15.69 -1.16
C VAL A 52 -13.50 17.08 -1.04
N ALA A 53 -14.21 17.98 -0.37
CA ALA A 53 -13.60 19.21 0.12
C ALA A 53 -12.89 18.90 1.43
N LEU A 54 -11.57 19.07 1.46
CA LEU A 54 -10.72 18.70 2.58
C LEU A 54 -9.91 19.91 3.05
N ASP A 55 -9.89 20.09 4.36
CA ASP A 55 -9.18 21.17 5.04
C ASP A 55 -8.16 20.59 6.02
N PHE A 56 -6.89 20.91 5.81
CA PHE A 56 -5.84 20.59 6.76
C PHE A 56 -5.88 21.54 7.94
N CYS A 57 -5.48 21.07 9.13
CA CYS A 57 -5.18 21.96 10.24
C CYS A 57 -3.95 22.81 9.92
N GLY A 58 -4.10 24.13 10.05
CA GLY A 58 -3.04 25.11 9.86
C GLY A 58 -2.59 25.82 11.15
N CYS A 59 -3.04 25.34 12.32
CA CYS A 59 -2.61 25.84 13.63
C CYS A 59 -1.09 25.72 13.81
N GLU A 60 -0.52 26.48 14.76
CA GLU A 60 0.93 26.46 15.02
C GLU A 60 1.44 25.08 15.48
N THR A 61 0.60 24.33 16.18
CA THR A 61 0.89 22.96 16.63
C THR A 61 0.50 21.88 15.60
N ALA A 62 0.08 22.28 14.40
CA ALA A 62 -0.38 21.36 13.38
C ALA A 62 0.72 20.37 12.97
N GLN A 63 0.34 19.10 12.86
CA GLN A 63 1.22 18.08 12.31
C GLN A 63 1.30 18.22 10.79
N SER A 64 2.26 17.54 10.15
CA SER A 64 2.34 17.48 8.69
C SER A 64 1.05 16.93 8.06
N HIS A 65 0.74 17.35 6.83
CA HIS A 65 -0.45 16.91 6.10
C HIS A 65 -0.56 15.38 6.03
N VAL A 66 0.57 14.70 5.79
CA VAL A 66 0.66 13.23 5.79
C VAL A 66 0.22 12.64 7.14
N LYS A 67 0.75 13.17 8.26
CA LYS A 67 0.35 12.68 9.61
C LYS A 67 -1.13 12.94 9.89
N GLN A 68 -1.66 14.08 9.44
CA GLN A 68 -3.09 14.39 9.59
C GLN A 68 -3.98 13.38 8.84
N LEU A 69 -3.62 13.04 7.60
CA LEU A 69 -4.32 12.02 6.80
C LEU A 69 -4.21 10.62 7.44
N LEU A 70 -3.00 10.21 7.83
CA LEU A 70 -2.79 8.89 8.43
C LEU A 70 -3.56 8.72 9.74
N ARG A 71 -3.70 9.79 10.55
CA ARG A 71 -4.50 9.77 11.78
C ARG A 71 -6.00 9.61 11.53
N THR A 72 -6.48 9.99 10.34
CA THR A 72 -7.86 9.76 9.90
C THR A 72 -8.01 8.55 8.99
N GLN A 73 -7.03 7.64 8.99
CA GLN A 73 -7.00 6.41 8.18
C GLN A 73 -7.08 6.65 6.68
N LEU A 74 -6.57 7.80 6.23
CA LEU A 74 -6.36 8.14 4.84
C LEU A 74 -4.87 7.96 4.53
N PHE A 75 -4.56 7.00 3.67
CA PHE A 75 -3.22 6.76 3.17
C PHE A 75 -2.97 7.66 1.96
N PRO A 76 -2.05 8.64 2.02
CA PRO A 76 -1.84 9.56 0.91
C PRO A 76 -1.13 8.89 -0.27
N ALA A 77 -1.44 9.34 -1.49
CA ALA A 77 -0.72 8.93 -2.69
C ALA A 77 0.66 9.59 -2.83
N THR A 78 0.83 10.79 -2.25
CA THR A 78 2.10 11.53 -2.28
C THR A 78 2.43 12.08 -0.88
N LEU A 79 3.73 12.19 -0.58
CA LEU A 79 4.18 12.73 0.71
C LEU A 79 4.23 14.26 0.74
N ARG A 80 4.41 14.88 -0.43
CA ARG A 80 4.42 16.34 -0.60
C ARG A 80 3.10 16.76 -1.23
N ASP A 81 2.42 17.69 -0.57
CA ASP A 81 1.13 18.25 -0.98
C ASP A 81 0.13 17.18 -1.49
N PRO A 82 -0.33 16.26 -0.61
CA PRO A 82 -1.24 15.20 -1.01
C PRO A 82 -2.55 15.76 -1.57
N ARG A 83 -2.93 15.30 -2.77
CA ARG A 83 -4.22 15.59 -3.43
C ARG A 83 -5.12 14.37 -3.55
N MET A 84 -4.63 13.23 -3.11
CA MET A 84 -5.34 11.97 -3.18
C MET A 84 -4.95 11.08 -2.00
N ALA A 85 -5.92 10.32 -1.51
CA ALA A 85 -5.68 9.28 -0.54
C ALA A 85 -6.58 8.07 -0.79
N ALA A 86 -6.15 6.90 -0.34
CA ALA A 86 -6.98 5.72 -0.19
C ALA A 86 -7.28 5.49 1.29
N THR A 87 -8.51 5.07 1.60
CA THR A 87 -8.82 4.61 2.96
C THR A 87 -7.99 3.37 3.32
N PHE A 88 -7.64 3.20 4.59
CA PHE A 88 -6.97 1.96 5.03
C PHE A 88 -7.82 0.73 4.71
N GLY A 89 -9.15 0.86 4.83
CA GLY A 89 -10.09 -0.22 4.53
C GLY A 89 -9.98 -0.73 3.09
N VAL A 90 -9.91 0.15 2.08
CA VAL A 90 -9.77 -0.31 0.67
C VAL A 90 -8.40 -0.94 0.39
N LEU A 91 -7.34 -0.43 1.01
CA LEU A 91 -6.00 -1.01 0.88
C LEU A 91 -5.92 -2.39 1.54
N GLU A 92 -6.56 -2.58 2.69
CA GLU A 92 -6.66 -3.86 3.37
C GLU A 92 -7.51 -4.86 2.59
N GLN A 93 -8.68 -4.43 2.10
CA GLN A 93 -9.55 -5.24 1.26
C GLN A 93 -8.81 -5.73 0.01
N PHE A 94 -8.11 -4.83 -0.69
CA PHE A 94 -7.33 -5.22 -1.86
C PHE A 94 -6.19 -6.17 -1.51
N HIS A 95 -5.49 -5.92 -0.39
CA HIS A 95 -4.40 -6.77 0.07
C HIS A 95 -4.89 -8.21 0.29
N LEU A 96 -6.01 -8.41 1.00
CA LEU A 96 -6.59 -9.74 1.23
C LEU A 96 -7.06 -10.39 -0.08
N LEU A 97 -7.83 -9.67 -0.88
CA LEU A 97 -8.34 -10.19 -2.16
C LEU A 97 -7.24 -10.57 -3.13
N SER A 98 -6.08 -9.90 -3.07
CA SER A 98 -4.93 -10.23 -3.92
C SER A 98 -4.29 -11.59 -3.59
N PHE A 99 -4.61 -12.18 -2.43
CA PHE A 99 -4.20 -13.54 -2.08
C PHE A 99 -5.30 -14.58 -2.32
N GLU A 100 -6.56 -14.20 -2.12
CA GLU A 100 -7.70 -15.14 -2.21
C GLU A 100 -8.30 -15.26 -3.62
N SER A 101 -8.16 -14.23 -4.44
CA SER A 101 -8.81 -14.16 -5.76
C SER A 101 -7.81 -14.11 -6.90
N LYS A 102 -8.26 -14.48 -8.10
CA LYS A 102 -7.50 -14.31 -9.35
C LYS A 102 -7.70 -12.92 -9.98
N ALA A 103 -8.39 -12.01 -9.29
CA ALA A 103 -8.67 -10.68 -9.81
C ALA A 103 -7.37 -9.86 -9.87
N SER A 104 -7.14 -9.24 -11.02
CA SER A 104 -6.04 -8.30 -11.19
C SER A 104 -6.30 -7.00 -10.42
N ALA A 105 -5.23 -6.25 -10.13
CA ALA A 105 -5.37 -4.92 -9.55
C ALA A 105 -6.19 -3.97 -10.43
N TYR A 106 -6.08 -4.14 -11.75
CA TYR A 106 -6.84 -3.41 -12.75
C TYR A 106 -8.34 -3.69 -12.61
N GLU A 107 -8.75 -4.96 -12.58
CA GLU A 107 -10.17 -5.34 -12.42
C GLU A 107 -10.74 -4.86 -11.09
N PHE A 108 -9.99 -4.98 -9.99
CA PHE A 108 -10.41 -4.47 -8.69
C PHE A 108 -10.63 -2.96 -8.71
N TYR A 109 -9.65 -2.20 -9.23
CA TYR A 109 -9.78 -0.74 -9.34
C TYR A 109 -10.94 -0.34 -10.27
N HIS A 110 -11.12 -1.02 -11.39
CA HIS A 110 -12.23 -0.75 -12.30
C HIS A 110 -13.59 -1.11 -11.69
N ALA A 111 -13.66 -2.12 -10.82
CA ALA A 111 -14.87 -2.40 -10.05
C ALA A 111 -15.20 -1.24 -9.09
N LEU A 112 -14.21 -0.67 -8.38
CA LEU A 112 -14.39 0.54 -7.55
C LEU A 112 -14.79 1.76 -8.39
N LYS A 113 -14.21 1.90 -9.58
CA LYS A 113 -14.58 2.97 -10.51
C LYS A 113 -16.04 2.85 -10.95
N ARG A 114 -16.50 1.63 -11.25
CA ARG A 114 -17.90 1.34 -11.59
C ARG A 114 -18.86 1.45 -10.41
N SER A 115 -18.43 1.15 -9.18
CA SER A 115 -19.26 1.41 -7.99
C SER A 115 -19.47 2.91 -7.78
N SER A 116 -18.50 3.73 -8.22
CA SER A 116 -18.64 5.18 -8.28
C SER A 116 -19.63 5.54 -9.38
N ASP A 117 -19.39 5.17 -10.64
CA ASP A 117 -20.33 5.43 -11.72
C ASP A 117 -20.31 4.28 -12.73
N ASN A 118 -21.37 3.46 -12.67
CA ASN A 118 -21.53 2.31 -13.54
C ASN A 118 -22.09 2.67 -14.92
N ALA A 119 -22.75 3.82 -15.03
CA ALA A 119 -23.35 4.29 -16.28
C ALA A 119 -22.34 5.04 -17.16
N GLY A 120 -21.21 5.48 -16.59
CA GLY A 120 -20.17 6.23 -17.30
C GLY A 120 -20.55 7.67 -17.63
N LEU A 121 -21.58 8.20 -16.97
CA LEU A 121 -22.12 9.55 -17.14
C LEU A 121 -21.20 10.62 -16.54
N SER A 122 -20.47 10.28 -15.48
CA SER A 122 -19.52 11.12 -14.78
C SER A 122 -18.22 10.33 -14.57
N LYS A 123 -17.30 10.42 -15.53
CA LYS A 123 -16.02 9.69 -15.45
C LYS A 123 -15.16 10.29 -14.34
N PRO A 124 -14.90 9.57 -13.22
CA PRO A 124 -14.01 10.08 -12.19
C PRO A 124 -12.59 10.15 -12.75
N LYS A 125 -11.77 11.03 -12.16
CA LYS A 125 -10.33 11.13 -12.46
C LYS A 125 -9.70 9.74 -12.37
N ASP A 126 -8.87 9.40 -13.34
CA ASP A 126 -8.15 8.13 -13.28
C ASP A 126 -7.06 8.20 -12.21
N CYS A 127 -7.14 7.29 -11.27
CA CYS A 127 -6.32 7.23 -10.07
C CYS A 127 -5.61 5.88 -9.96
N TYR A 128 -5.61 5.06 -11.02
CA TYR A 128 -5.07 3.71 -10.98
C TYR A 128 -3.59 3.68 -10.57
N GLU A 129 -2.74 4.49 -11.20
CA GLU A 129 -1.30 4.53 -10.89
C GLU A 129 -1.04 4.97 -9.44
N ALA A 130 -1.76 5.98 -8.97
CA ALA A 130 -1.69 6.44 -7.58
C ALA A 130 -2.16 5.35 -6.60
N PHE A 131 -3.21 4.61 -6.95
CA PHE A 131 -3.67 3.46 -6.17
C PHE A 131 -2.60 2.37 -6.11
N MET A 132 -1.95 2.05 -7.23
CA MET A 132 -0.88 1.05 -7.28
C MET A 132 0.34 1.46 -6.44
N GLN A 133 0.70 2.75 -6.45
CA GLN A 133 1.74 3.27 -5.57
C GLN A 133 1.37 3.09 -4.09
N MET A 134 0.16 3.49 -3.68
CA MET A 134 -0.32 3.32 -2.31
C MET A 134 -0.35 1.84 -1.89
N VAL A 135 -0.76 0.94 -2.78
CA VAL A 135 -0.74 -0.51 -2.54
C VAL A 135 0.68 -1.03 -2.31
N ARG A 136 1.65 -0.58 -3.11
CA ARG A 136 3.05 -0.95 -2.99
C ARG A 136 3.61 -0.53 -1.62
N GLU A 137 3.39 0.72 -1.24
CA GLU A 137 3.81 1.27 0.05
C GLU A 137 3.10 0.58 1.21
N TRP A 138 1.79 0.33 1.10
CA TRP A 138 0.99 -0.39 2.10
C TRP A 138 1.52 -1.80 2.35
N ARG A 139 1.81 -2.56 1.29
CA ARG A 139 2.39 -3.91 1.40
C ARG A 139 3.76 -3.87 2.07
N HIS A 140 4.58 -2.89 1.73
CA HIS A 140 5.88 -2.69 2.37
C HIS A 140 5.75 -2.39 3.87
N LEU A 141 4.81 -1.53 4.27
CA LEU A 141 4.54 -1.25 5.68
C LEU A 141 3.99 -2.47 6.42
N LYS A 142 3.10 -3.27 5.80
CA LYS A 142 2.61 -4.52 6.39
C LYS A 142 3.75 -5.54 6.57
N MET A 143 4.70 -5.60 5.64
CA MET A 143 5.92 -6.41 5.79
C MET A 143 6.75 -5.96 6.99
N LEU A 144 7.08 -4.65 7.10
CA LEU A 144 7.85 -4.10 8.22
C LEU A 144 7.17 -4.31 9.58
N LYS A 145 5.84 -4.18 9.63
CA LYS A 145 5.05 -4.45 10.83
C LYS A 145 5.15 -5.92 11.24
N ARG A 146 5.01 -6.85 10.28
CA ARG A 146 5.09 -8.29 10.54
C ARG A 146 6.47 -8.71 11.05
N SER A 147 7.54 -8.10 10.56
CA SER A 147 8.91 -8.38 11.00
C SER A 147 9.37 -7.54 12.20
N GLY A 148 8.48 -6.73 12.80
CA GLY A 148 8.81 -5.89 13.96
C GLY A 148 9.79 -4.74 13.68
N ARG A 149 10.17 -4.52 12.41
CA ARG A 149 11.23 -3.56 12.02
C ARG A 149 10.82 -2.11 12.20
N GLY A 150 9.51 -1.82 12.23
CA GLY A 150 9.00 -0.48 12.55
C GLY A 150 9.26 -0.02 13.98
N HIS A 151 9.65 -0.93 14.89
CA HIS A 151 9.98 -0.64 16.29
C HIS A 151 11.47 -0.71 16.60
N ASP A 152 12.34 -0.92 15.59
CA ASP A 152 13.79 -0.86 15.81
C ASP A 152 14.17 0.57 16.26
N PRO A 153 14.86 0.73 17.41
CA PRO A 153 15.31 2.05 17.89
C PRO A 153 16.18 2.82 16.90
N LEU A 154 16.88 2.11 16.00
CA LEU A 154 17.73 2.67 14.94
C LEU A 154 16.97 2.88 13.62
N GLY A 155 15.65 2.69 13.61
CA GLY A 155 14.80 2.89 12.45
C GLY A 155 14.68 1.67 11.53
N ALA A 156 13.71 1.73 10.62
CA ALA A 156 13.43 0.64 9.67
C ALA A 156 14.57 0.43 8.67
N GLU A 157 15.35 1.47 8.39
CA GLU A 157 16.55 1.46 7.56
C GLU A 157 17.66 0.54 8.09
N ASN A 158 17.67 0.25 9.39
CA ASN A 158 18.61 -0.68 10.02
C ASN A 158 18.28 -2.15 9.72
N THR A 159 17.20 -2.43 8.97
CA THR A 159 16.82 -3.79 8.58
C THR A 159 17.93 -4.45 7.75
N ARG A 160 18.46 -5.55 8.29
CA ARG A 160 19.54 -6.32 7.68
C ARG A 160 19.01 -7.21 6.55
N PRO A 161 19.90 -7.72 5.68
CA PRO A 161 19.49 -8.63 4.61
C PRO A 161 18.70 -9.83 5.15
N GLY A 162 17.53 -10.07 4.57
CA GLY A 162 16.66 -11.21 4.93
C GLY A 162 15.85 -11.07 6.22
N GLU A 163 15.97 -9.99 7.01
CA GLU A 163 15.24 -9.86 8.29
C GLU A 163 13.71 -9.75 8.15
N CYS A 164 13.21 -9.43 6.95
CA CYS A 164 11.78 -9.46 6.63
C CYS A 164 11.35 -10.74 5.88
N ALA A 165 12.27 -11.66 5.62
CA ALA A 165 11.94 -12.96 5.04
C ALA A 165 11.26 -13.83 6.08
N VAL A 166 10.17 -14.51 5.68
CA VAL A 166 9.55 -15.52 6.54
C VAL A 166 10.29 -16.83 6.32
N MET A 167 10.82 -17.40 7.40
CA MET A 167 11.44 -18.72 7.35
C MET A 167 10.41 -19.75 6.91
N CYS A 168 10.76 -20.57 5.92
CA CYS A 168 9.88 -21.64 5.49
C CYS A 168 9.90 -22.76 6.55
N PRO A 169 8.77 -23.08 7.20
CA PRO A 169 8.72 -24.10 8.25
C PRO A 169 8.92 -25.52 7.70
N ALA A 170 8.69 -25.72 6.39
CA ALA A 170 8.88 -27.00 5.72
C ALA A 170 10.32 -27.21 5.23
N CYS A 171 11.12 -26.15 5.08
CA CYS A 171 12.52 -26.30 4.70
C CYS A 171 13.31 -26.95 5.85
N PRO A 172 14.24 -27.86 5.58
CA PRO A 172 15.20 -28.37 6.57
C PRO A 172 15.96 -27.22 7.26
N GLN A 173 15.90 -27.16 8.60
CA GLN A 173 16.56 -26.16 9.44
C GLN A 173 17.28 -26.85 10.62
N PRO A 174 18.61 -26.95 10.57
CA PRO A 174 19.41 -27.50 11.66
C PRO A 174 19.11 -26.82 13.00
N GLY A 175 18.88 -27.61 14.05
CA GLY A 175 18.58 -27.11 15.39
C GLY A 175 17.17 -26.54 15.59
N MET A 176 16.30 -26.57 14.58
CA MET A 176 14.89 -26.14 14.70
C MET A 176 13.90 -27.27 14.38
N ASN A 177 13.95 -27.82 13.17
CA ASN A 177 13.01 -28.85 12.71
C ASN A 177 13.69 -30.11 12.16
N LEU A 178 15.00 -30.25 12.39
CA LEU A 178 15.77 -31.45 12.08
C LEU A 178 16.10 -32.24 13.36
N PRO A 179 16.10 -33.59 13.31
CA PRO A 179 16.61 -34.44 14.39
C PRO A 179 18.09 -34.14 14.69
N GLN A 180 18.58 -34.44 15.90
CA GLN A 180 19.96 -34.11 16.29
C GLN A 180 21.00 -34.87 15.44
N GLU A 181 20.68 -36.10 15.05
CA GLU A 181 21.48 -37.02 14.25
C GLU A 181 21.24 -36.89 12.73
N TRP A 182 20.65 -35.79 12.26
CA TRP A 182 20.35 -35.59 10.84
C TRP A 182 21.59 -35.67 9.93
N GLU A 183 22.78 -35.31 10.43
CA GLU A 183 24.06 -35.35 9.70
C GLU A 183 24.67 -36.75 9.60
N THR A 184 24.32 -37.66 10.53
CA THR A 184 24.94 -38.99 10.63
C THR A 184 24.07 -40.10 10.05
N VAL A 185 22.92 -39.76 9.45
CA VAL A 185 22.07 -40.75 8.80
C VAL A 185 22.77 -41.42 7.61
N PRO A 186 22.45 -42.69 7.31
CA PRO A 186 23.00 -43.37 6.14
C PRO A 186 22.77 -42.58 4.85
N ALA A 187 23.71 -42.67 3.90
CA ALA A 187 23.64 -41.94 2.64
C ALA A 187 22.33 -42.19 1.85
N MET A 188 21.69 -43.36 2.03
CA MET A 188 20.39 -43.69 1.42
C MET A 188 19.22 -42.87 2.00
N GLN A 189 19.39 -42.21 3.15
CA GLN A 189 18.37 -41.42 3.86
C GLN A 189 18.67 -39.92 3.89
N SER A 190 19.85 -39.48 3.44
CA SER A 190 20.25 -38.05 3.46
C SER A 190 19.32 -37.15 2.64
N TRP A 191 18.63 -37.71 1.64
CA TRP A 191 17.63 -37.00 0.83
C TRP A 191 16.44 -36.47 1.66
N LEU A 192 16.14 -37.07 2.82
CA LEU A 192 15.07 -36.63 3.73
C LEU A 192 15.32 -35.23 4.30
N TYR A 193 16.59 -34.83 4.43
CA TYR A 193 17.01 -33.56 5.03
C TYR A 193 17.64 -32.60 4.02
N THR A 194 17.53 -32.92 2.73
CA THR A 194 18.07 -32.09 1.65
C THR A 194 17.17 -30.90 1.37
N VAL A 195 17.75 -29.69 1.33
CA VAL A 195 17.02 -28.48 0.94
C VAL A 195 16.85 -28.45 -0.57
N PHE A 196 15.62 -28.59 -1.04
CA PHE A 196 15.28 -28.39 -2.45
C PHE A 196 15.01 -26.91 -2.72
N LEU A 197 15.97 -26.26 -3.40
CA LEU A 197 15.80 -24.89 -3.88
C LEU A 197 15.10 -24.92 -5.24
N ALA A 198 13.77 -24.94 -5.22
CA ALA A 198 12.97 -24.73 -6.41
C ALA A 198 12.75 -23.23 -6.63
N ILE A 199 13.31 -22.71 -7.73
CA ILE A 199 12.98 -21.37 -8.21
C ILE A 199 11.87 -21.55 -9.23
N ASP A 200 10.65 -21.11 -8.91
CA ASP A 200 9.55 -21.12 -9.86
C ASP A 200 9.91 -20.28 -11.09
N ALA A 201 10.18 -20.95 -12.21
CA ALA A 201 10.54 -20.31 -13.47
C ALA A 201 9.31 -19.79 -14.23
N ASN A 202 8.12 -19.79 -13.63
CA ASN A 202 6.95 -19.07 -14.15
C ASN A 202 7.05 -17.54 -13.97
N PHE A 203 8.27 -17.03 -13.81
CA PHE A 203 8.61 -15.75 -14.36
C PHE A 203 8.40 -15.83 -15.87
N ARG A 204 7.24 -15.38 -16.36
CA ARG A 204 7.32 -14.54 -17.57
C ARG A 204 8.35 -13.48 -17.21
N LEU A 205 9.55 -13.59 -17.75
CA LEU A 205 10.63 -12.62 -17.67
C LEU A 205 10.15 -11.31 -18.35
N LYS A 206 9.13 -10.67 -17.78
CA LYS A 206 8.76 -9.27 -17.98
C LYS A 206 9.77 -8.35 -17.29
N ARG A 207 11.00 -8.83 -17.06
CA ARG A 207 12.17 -7.98 -16.83
C ARG A 207 12.68 -7.32 -18.12
N LYS A 208 12.04 -7.53 -19.27
CA LYS A 208 12.41 -6.88 -20.54
C LYS A 208 12.13 -5.37 -20.61
N ASN A 209 11.60 -4.72 -19.56
CA ASN A 209 11.57 -3.24 -19.49
C ASN A 209 11.30 -2.74 -18.06
N VAL A 210 12.07 -3.19 -17.05
CA VAL A 210 12.05 -2.49 -15.76
C VAL A 210 12.74 -1.15 -15.98
N SER A 211 12.14 -0.07 -15.51
CA SER A 211 12.77 1.26 -15.51
C SER A 211 14.09 1.23 -14.72
N SER A 212 14.80 2.35 -14.66
CA SER A 212 16.01 2.44 -13.84
C SER A 212 15.68 2.50 -12.33
N ASP A 213 16.65 2.19 -11.47
CA ASP A 213 16.48 2.31 -10.00
C ASP A 213 16.18 3.78 -9.60
N GLU A 214 16.60 4.76 -10.40
CA GLU A 214 16.26 6.18 -10.21
C GLU A 214 14.78 6.47 -10.45
N ALA A 215 14.17 5.78 -11.43
CA ALA A 215 12.77 5.96 -11.80
C ALA A 215 11.82 5.08 -10.97
N ASP A 216 12.27 3.90 -10.53
CA ASP A 216 11.51 3.00 -9.66
C ASP A 216 12.38 2.42 -8.52
N PRO A 217 12.68 3.22 -7.48
CA PRO A 217 13.55 2.79 -6.39
C PRO A 217 12.90 1.67 -5.56
N ALA A 218 13.69 0.67 -5.17
CA ALA A 218 13.24 -0.40 -4.29
C ALA A 218 13.05 0.11 -2.85
N LEU A 219 11.88 -0.15 -2.25
CA LEU A 219 11.57 0.27 -0.88
C LEU A 219 12.35 -0.49 0.21
N GLY A 220 12.83 -1.71 -0.07
CA GLY A 220 13.53 -2.56 0.89
C GLY A 220 14.49 -3.52 0.20
N ASN A 221 15.49 -2.97 -0.48
CA ASN A 221 16.46 -3.73 -1.29
C ASN A 221 17.28 -4.68 -0.40
N GLY A 222 17.05 -5.99 -0.52
CA GLY A 222 17.72 -7.01 0.30
C GLY A 222 16.96 -7.43 1.56
N TRP A 223 15.85 -6.78 1.92
CA TRP A 223 15.23 -6.99 3.24
C TRP A 223 14.45 -8.30 3.35
N ALA A 224 13.98 -8.87 2.24
CA ALA A 224 13.22 -10.12 2.22
C ALA A 224 13.95 -11.19 1.39
N TYR A 225 13.23 -11.91 0.51
CA TYR A 225 13.77 -13.06 -0.22
C TYR A 225 14.76 -12.73 -1.35
N LEU A 226 14.76 -11.48 -1.83
CA LEU A 226 15.64 -11.07 -2.94
C LEU A 226 16.89 -10.41 -2.38
N TRP A 227 18.06 -10.85 -2.87
CA TRP A 227 19.35 -10.24 -2.56
C TRP A 227 19.46 -8.82 -3.14
N ARG A 228 20.33 -8.01 -2.53
CA ARG A 228 20.61 -6.64 -2.96
C ARG A 228 21.09 -6.63 -4.41
N ARG A 229 20.46 -5.81 -5.27
CA ARG A 229 20.99 -5.58 -6.62
C ARG A 229 22.40 -4.99 -6.51
N LYS A 230 23.36 -5.60 -7.22
CA LYS A 230 24.65 -4.94 -7.49
C LYS A 230 24.37 -3.88 -8.53
N THR A 231 24.82 -2.64 -8.30
CA THR A 231 24.83 -1.60 -9.32
C THR A 231 25.73 -2.07 -10.45
N THR A 232 25.13 -2.58 -11.53
CA THR A 232 25.86 -2.76 -12.78
C THR A 232 26.00 -1.39 -13.39
N SER A 233 27.16 -0.76 -13.21
CA SER A 233 27.55 0.38 -14.03
C SER A 233 27.56 -0.10 -15.48
N HIS A 234 26.60 0.35 -16.28
CA HIS A 234 26.70 0.24 -17.72
C HIS A 234 27.83 1.17 -18.16
N THR A 235 29.01 0.58 -18.41
CA THR A 235 30.04 1.18 -19.28
C THR A 235 29.56 1.13 -20.72
#